data_AF-A0A8I5U273-F1
#
_entry.id   AF-A0A8I5U273-F1
#
_cell.length_a   1.000
_cell.length_b   1.000
_cell.length_c   1.000
_cell.angle_alpha   90.00
_cell.angle_beta   90.00
_cell.angle_gamma   90.00
#
_symmetry.space_group_name_H-M   'P 1'
#
loop_
_entity.id
_entity.type
_entity.pdbx_description
1 polymer ?
#
loop_
_entity_poly.entity_id
_entity_poly.type
_entity_poly.pdbx_seq_one_letter_code
_entity_poly.pdbx_strand_id
1 'polypeptide(L)'
;MQDTHLSCLSPTKWSSVSSTDSTEKSASGAGTRNLPFQFCLRQALRMKAVGILTLIGCLVTGAESKIYTRCKLAKIFSRAGLDNYWGFSLGNWICMAYYESGYNTTAQTVLDDGSIDYGIFQINSFAWCRRGKLKENNYCHVACSALITDDLTDAIICARKIVKETQGMNYWQGWKKHCEGRDLSEWKKGCEVVS
;
A
#
# COMPACT_ATOMS: atom_id res chain seq x y z
N MET A 1 0.02 12.87 34.83
CA MET A 1 0.08 12.99 36.31
C MET A 1 -0.25 11.61 36.86
N GLN A 2 0.59 10.88 37.58
CA GLN A 2 1.84 11.23 38.26
C GLN A 2 2.84 10.08 38.16
N ASP A 3 4.11 10.48 38.09
CA ASP A 3 5.30 9.64 38.07
C ASP A 3 5.44 8.84 39.38
N THR A 4 5.81 7.57 39.28
CA THR A 4 6.34 6.80 40.42
C THR A 4 7.81 6.51 40.18
N HIS A 5 8.64 7.25 40.90
CA HIS A 5 10.10 7.16 40.87
C HIS A 5 10.53 5.92 41.65
N LEU A 6 11.27 4.99 41.02
CA LEU A 6 11.86 3.84 41.69
C LEU A 6 13.35 4.09 41.95
N SER A 7 13.73 4.21 43.21
CA SER A 7 15.13 4.27 43.65
C SER A 7 15.58 2.90 44.18
N CYS A 8 16.74 2.44 43.72
CA CYS A 8 17.39 1.21 44.18
C CYS A 8 18.48 1.55 45.21
N LEU A 9 18.45 0.91 46.39
CA LEU A 9 19.52 0.98 47.39
C LEU A 9 20.39 -0.28 47.32
N SER A 10 21.71 -0.07 47.30
CA SER A 10 22.72 -1.12 47.40
C SER A 10 23.03 -1.47 48.87
N PRO A 11 23.11 -2.74 49.26
CA PRO A 11 23.67 -3.11 50.55
C PRO A 11 25.17 -3.43 50.42
N THR A 12 26.00 -2.60 51.04
CA THR A 12 27.32 -3.02 51.53
C THR A 12 27.20 -3.44 53.00
N LYS A 13 28.04 -4.42 53.35
CA LYS A 13 28.61 -4.72 54.68
C LYS A 13 27.89 -5.69 55.65
N TRP A 14 28.58 -6.82 55.77
CA TRP A 14 29.26 -7.36 56.97
C TRP A 14 28.62 -8.52 57.77
N SER A 15 29.41 -9.59 57.76
CA SER A 15 29.82 -10.49 58.85
C SER A 15 28.83 -11.49 59.46
N SER A 16 29.21 -12.75 59.24
CA SER A 16 29.59 -13.74 60.26
C SER A 16 28.71 -13.84 61.51
N VAL A 17 28.09 -15.01 61.69
CA VAL A 17 28.31 -15.92 62.83
C VAL A 17 27.50 -17.20 62.60
N SER A 18 28.13 -18.31 62.95
CA SER A 18 27.63 -19.68 62.88
C SER A 18 26.83 -20.08 64.12
N SER A 19 25.99 -21.10 63.92
CA SER A 19 25.65 -22.21 64.83
C SER A 19 24.15 -22.32 65.13
N THR A 20 23.63 -23.49 64.81
CA THR A 20 22.32 -24.05 65.11
C THR A 20 22.25 -24.56 66.55
N ASP A 21 21.13 -24.37 67.26
CA ASP A 21 20.33 -25.51 67.75
C ASP A 21 18.87 -25.13 68.13
N SER A 22 17.96 -26.03 67.74
CA SER A 22 16.67 -26.48 68.30
C SER A 22 15.48 -25.57 68.70
N THR A 23 14.32 -26.01 68.18
CA THR A 23 12.92 -26.08 68.72
C THR A 23 11.85 -24.98 68.47
N GLU A 24 10.77 -25.45 67.80
CA GLU A 24 9.33 -25.08 67.81
C GLU A 24 8.83 -23.61 67.72
N LYS A 25 8.12 -23.29 66.62
CA LYS A 25 6.69 -22.85 66.63
C LYS A 25 6.15 -22.53 65.23
N SER A 26 4.90 -22.92 64.99
CA SER A 26 4.08 -22.53 63.83
C SER A 26 3.95 -21.01 63.68
N ALA A 27 4.17 -20.51 62.47
CA ALA A 27 3.59 -19.24 62.02
C ALA A 27 3.35 -19.28 60.49
N SER A 28 2.08 -19.13 60.13
CA SER A 28 1.61 -18.85 58.78
C SER A 28 2.20 -17.52 58.30
N GLY A 29 3.06 -17.56 57.27
CA GLY A 29 3.63 -16.37 56.64
C GLY A 29 3.64 -16.53 55.12
N ALA A 30 2.89 -15.65 54.43
CA ALA A 30 2.87 -15.56 52.98
C ALA A 30 4.26 -15.18 52.46
N GLY A 31 5.00 -16.17 51.94
CA GLY A 31 6.32 -15.97 51.37
C GLY A 31 6.25 -15.32 49.99
N THR A 32 6.66 -14.06 49.90
CA THR A 32 6.96 -13.38 48.63
C THR A 32 8.13 -14.10 47.97
N ARG A 33 7.88 -14.87 46.91
CA ARG A 33 8.92 -15.53 46.13
C ARG A 33 9.66 -14.49 45.29
N ASN A 34 10.85 -14.08 45.72
CA ASN A 34 11.77 -13.32 44.88
C ASN A 34 12.29 -14.23 43.76
N LEU A 35 11.89 -13.95 42.52
CA LEU A 35 12.38 -14.64 41.33
C LEU A 35 13.80 -14.14 40.99
N PRO A 36 14.71 -15.02 40.53
CA PRO A 36 16.06 -14.63 40.18
C PRO A 36 16.05 -13.62 39.02
N PHE A 37 16.93 -12.61 39.07
CA PHE A 37 17.04 -11.53 38.08
C PHE A 37 17.16 -12.05 36.63
N GLN A 38 17.80 -13.22 36.47
CA GLN A 38 17.91 -13.98 35.22
C GLN A 38 16.57 -14.44 34.62
N PHE A 39 15.58 -14.73 35.47
CA PHE A 39 14.23 -15.15 35.04
C PHE A 39 13.41 -13.97 34.50
N CYS A 40 13.63 -12.76 35.02
CA CYS A 40 13.03 -11.53 34.49
C CYS A 40 13.61 -11.15 33.11
N LEU A 41 14.94 -11.26 32.95
CA LEU A 41 15.61 -10.99 31.66
C LEU A 41 15.14 -11.93 30.54
N ARG A 42 14.96 -13.23 30.85
CA ARG A 42 14.46 -14.23 29.89
C ARG A 42 13.02 -13.98 29.44
N GLN A 43 12.17 -13.45 30.33
CA GLN A 43 10.79 -13.11 30.02
C GLN A 43 10.67 -11.80 29.21
N ALA A 44 11.55 -10.83 29.47
CA ALA A 44 11.61 -9.58 28.70
C ALA A 44 12.09 -9.77 27.25
N LEU A 45 12.97 -10.74 26.98
CA LEU A 45 13.40 -11.07 25.61
C LEU A 45 12.32 -11.81 24.81
N ARG A 46 11.49 -12.65 25.44
CA ARG A 46 10.42 -13.39 24.74
C ARG A 46 9.24 -12.51 24.33
N MET A 47 8.89 -11.49 25.11
CA MET A 47 7.80 -10.56 24.76
C MET A 47 8.15 -9.62 23.59
N LYS A 48 9.44 -9.31 23.38
CA LYS A 48 9.90 -8.51 22.24
C LYS A 48 9.96 -9.31 20.93
N ALA A 49 10.37 -10.58 20.99
CA ALA A 49 10.45 -11.42 19.80
C ALA A 49 9.06 -11.78 19.25
N VAL A 50 8.08 -12.04 20.12
CA VAL A 50 6.70 -12.35 19.69
C VAL A 50 5.99 -11.11 19.15
N GLY A 51 6.15 -9.94 19.80
CA GLY A 51 5.58 -8.69 19.32
C GLY A 51 6.16 -8.21 17.98
N ILE A 52 7.46 -8.46 17.73
CA ILE A 52 8.10 -8.13 16.46
C ILE A 52 7.68 -9.12 15.35
N LEU A 53 7.54 -10.42 15.64
CA LEU A 53 7.11 -11.40 14.65
C LEU A 53 5.65 -11.21 14.20
N THR A 54 4.76 -10.71 15.08
CA THR A 54 3.38 -10.36 14.72
C THR A 54 3.26 -9.09 13.88
N LEU A 55 4.25 -8.19 13.91
CA LEU A 55 4.28 -6.95 13.11
C LEU A 55 4.82 -7.16 11.68
N ILE A 56 5.47 -8.30 11.40
CA ILE A 56 5.97 -8.69 10.07
C ILE A 56 4.91 -9.49 9.28
N GLY A 57 3.65 -9.46 9.73
CA GLY A 57 2.49 -9.98 8.99
C GLY A 57 1.83 -8.95 8.07
N CYS A 58 2.44 -7.78 7.86
CA CYS A 58 1.89 -6.76 6.97
C CYS A 58 2.16 -7.09 5.49
N LEU A 59 1.12 -7.61 4.84
CA LEU A 59 0.78 -7.45 3.43
C LEU A 59 1.95 -7.49 2.44
N VAL A 60 2.36 -8.70 2.08
CA VAL A 60 2.70 -8.94 0.67
C VAL A 60 1.45 -9.51 0.02
N THR A 61 0.45 -8.66 -0.21
CA THR A 61 -0.51 -8.94 -1.28
C THR A 61 0.29 -8.76 -2.56
N GLY A 62 0.74 -9.87 -3.16
CA GLY A 62 1.30 -9.83 -4.50
C GLY A 62 0.32 -9.08 -5.41
N ALA A 63 0.83 -8.16 -6.22
CA ALA A 63 0.04 -7.57 -7.29
C ALA A 63 -0.23 -8.70 -8.30
N GLU A 64 -1.33 -9.41 -8.09
CA GLU A 64 -1.87 -10.33 -9.08
C GLU A 64 -2.13 -9.53 -10.36
N SER A 65 -1.53 -9.93 -11.47
CA SER A 65 -1.75 -9.25 -12.74
C SER A 65 -3.17 -9.51 -13.22
N LYS A 66 -3.96 -8.45 -13.38
CA LYS A 66 -5.34 -8.59 -13.86
C LYS A 66 -5.52 -7.95 -15.21
N ILE A 67 -5.91 -8.78 -16.17
CA ILE A 67 -6.40 -8.34 -17.47
C ILE A 67 -7.92 -8.22 -17.35
N TYR A 68 -8.44 -7.00 -17.43
CA TYR A 68 -9.88 -6.77 -17.37
C TYR A 68 -10.56 -7.12 -18.70
N THR A 69 -11.79 -7.63 -18.63
CA THR A 69 -12.64 -7.74 -19.83
C THR A 69 -13.25 -6.38 -20.16
N ARG A 70 -13.54 -6.13 -21.44
CA ARG A 70 -14.13 -4.88 -21.94
C ARG A 70 -15.34 -4.42 -21.11
N CYS A 71 -16.32 -5.29 -20.89
CA CYS A 71 -17.53 -4.90 -20.15
C CYS A 71 -17.33 -4.76 -18.64
N LYS A 72 -16.40 -5.51 -18.03
CA LYS A 72 -16.07 -5.29 -16.62
C LYS A 72 -15.43 -3.91 -16.45
N LEU A 73 -14.53 -3.55 -17.36
CA LEU A 73 -13.89 -2.25 -17.37
C LEU A 73 -14.88 -1.12 -17.65
N ALA A 74 -15.79 -1.30 -18.62
CA ALA A 74 -16.86 -0.35 -18.91
C ALA A 74 -17.71 -0.03 -17.67
N LYS A 75 -18.09 -1.04 -16.89
CA LYS A 75 -18.86 -0.86 -15.64
C LYS A 75 -18.04 -0.10 -14.58
N ILE A 76 -16.74 -0.37 -14.45
CA ILE A 76 -15.85 0.35 -13.51
C ILE A 76 -15.72 1.81 -13.92
N PHE A 77 -15.41 2.08 -15.20
CA PHE A 77 -15.22 3.43 -15.71
C PHE A 77 -16.50 4.27 -15.65
N SER A 78 -17.66 3.67 -15.96
CA SER A 78 -18.97 4.31 -15.79
C SER A 78 -19.21 4.70 -14.33
N ARG A 79 -19.02 3.78 -13.39
CA ARG A 79 -19.19 4.06 -11.94
C ARG A 79 -18.20 5.10 -11.41
N ALA A 80 -17.01 5.18 -12.00
CA ALA A 80 -16.00 6.17 -11.65
C ALA A 80 -16.25 7.55 -12.30
N GLY A 81 -17.35 7.73 -13.04
CA GLY A 81 -17.73 9.00 -13.64
C GLY A 81 -16.86 9.41 -14.83
N LEU A 82 -16.35 8.43 -15.59
CA LEU A 82 -15.57 8.71 -16.80
C LEU A 82 -16.44 8.96 -18.04
N ASP A 83 -17.70 8.54 -18.04
CA ASP A 83 -18.60 8.85 -19.16
C ASP A 83 -18.86 10.37 -19.22
N ASN A 84 -18.58 10.97 -20.38
CA ASN A 84 -18.61 12.41 -20.64
C ASN A 84 -17.64 13.27 -19.80
N TYR A 85 -16.66 12.67 -19.11
CA TYR A 85 -15.64 13.46 -18.41
C TYR A 85 -14.80 14.26 -19.41
N TRP A 86 -14.77 15.59 -19.26
CA TRP A 86 -14.10 16.51 -20.19
C TRP A 86 -14.55 16.38 -21.66
N GLY A 87 -15.81 15.95 -21.88
CA GLY A 87 -16.37 15.77 -23.22
C GLY A 87 -15.99 14.45 -23.91
N PHE A 88 -15.24 13.57 -23.23
CA PHE A 88 -14.89 12.25 -23.75
C PHE A 88 -15.91 11.21 -23.30
N SER A 89 -16.54 10.54 -24.27
CA SER A 89 -17.47 9.44 -23.99
C SER A 89 -16.78 8.26 -23.31
N LEU A 90 -17.55 7.40 -22.64
CA LEU A 90 -17.03 6.16 -22.04
C LEU A 90 -16.23 5.29 -23.02
N GLY A 91 -16.64 5.28 -24.30
CA GLY A 91 -15.95 4.55 -25.36
C GLY A 91 -14.50 5.01 -25.58
N ASN A 92 -14.21 6.30 -25.37
CA ASN A 92 -12.85 6.83 -25.47
C ASN A 92 -11.93 6.20 -24.41
N TRP A 93 -12.39 6.12 -23.17
CA TRP A 93 -11.63 5.53 -22.07
C TRP A 93 -11.39 4.03 -22.26
N ILE A 94 -12.42 3.30 -22.71
CA ILE A 94 -12.32 1.86 -22.98
C ILE A 94 -11.39 1.59 -24.17
N CYS A 95 -11.45 2.40 -25.23
CA CYS A 95 -10.59 2.27 -26.39
C CYS A 95 -9.13 2.59 -26.03
N MET A 96 -8.90 3.71 -25.31
CA MET A 96 -7.56 4.10 -24.85
C MET A 96 -6.91 3.01 -24.02
N ALA A 97 -7.60 2.51 -22.97
CA ALA A 97 -7.04 1.46 -22.11
C ALA A 97 -6.68 0.17 -22.86
N TYR A 98 -7.40 -0.14 -23.95
CA TYR A 98 -7.08 -1.30 -24.79
C TYR A 98 -5.78 -1.09 -25.57
N TYR A 99 -5.65 0.06 -26.24
CA TYR A 99 -4.48 0.32 -27.09
C TYR A 99 -3.22 0.69 -26.31
N GLU A 100 -3.36 1.11 -25.07
CA GLU A 100 -2.22 1.38 -24.19
C GLU A 100 -1.70 0.10 -23.52
N SER A 101 -2.57 -0.75 -22.97
CA SER A 101 -2.14 -1.88 -22.13
C SER A 101 -2.79 -3.23 -22.43
N GLY A 102 -3.73 -3.29 -23.38
CA GLY A 102 -4.57 -4.48 -23.57
C GLY A 102 -5.40 -4.81 -22.32
N TYR A 103 -5.79 -3.81 -21.54
CA TYR A 103 -6.49 -3.94 -20.25
C TYR A 103 -5.67 -4.60 -19.12
N ASN A 104 -4.36 -4.73 -19.29
CA ASN A 104 -3.48 -5.29 -18.27
C ASN A 104 -3.13 -4.24 -17.22
N THR A 105 -3.59 -4.46 -15.98
CA THR A 105 -3.34 -3.56 -14.86
C THR A 105 -1.88 -3.51 -14.40
N THR A 106 -1.09 -4.55 -14.66
CA THR A 106 0.33 -4.58 -14.26
C THR A 106 1.27 -4.34 -15.43
N ALA A 107 0.74 -3.85 -16.57
CA ALA A 107 1.55 -3.52 -17.73
C ALA A 107 2.63 -2.50 -17.37
N GLN A 108 3.86 -2.75 -17.82
CA GLN A 108 4.99 -1.86 -17.64
C GLN A 108 5.79 -1.81 -18.94
N THR A 109 6.05 -0.61 -19.43
CA THR A 109 6.85 -0.39 -20.65
C THR A 109 8.01 0.53 -20.31
N VAL A 110 9.24 0.07 -20.54
CA VAL A 110 10.45 0.89 -20.37
C VAL A 110 10.69 1.67 -21.66
N LEU A 111 10.85 2.98 -21.55
CA LEU A 111 11.14 3.88 -22.68
C LEU A 111 12.64 4.14 -22.82
N ASP A 112 13.05 4.67 -23.97
CA ASP A 112 14.45 4.94 -24.32
C ASP A 112 15.13 5.94 -23.35
N ASP A 113 14.36 6.86 -22.76
CA ASP A 113 14.84 7.82 -21.77
C ASP A 113 14.98 7.22 -20.35
N GLY A 114 14.66 5.92 -20.20
CA GLY A 114 14.69 5.19 -18.94
C GLY A 114 13.50 5.46 -18.02
N SER A 115 12.52 6.27 -18.46
CA SER A 115 11.22 6.35 -17.81
C SER A 115 10.41 5.07 -18.07
N ILE A 116 9.38 4.85 -17.25
CA ILE A 116 8.54 3.67 -17.34
C ILE A 116 7.08 4.11 -17.36
N ASP A 117 6.29 3.52 -18.24
CA ASP A 117 4.84 3.66 -18.30
C ASP A 117 4.17 2.57 -17.45
N TYR A 118 3.23 2.96 -16.60
CA TYR A 118 2.63 2.06 -15.60
C TYR A 118 1.14 1.83 -15.84
N GLY A 119 0.78 0.56 -15.72
CA GLY A 119 -0.57 0.05 -15.53
C GLY A 119 -1.49 0.23 -16.73
N ILE A 120 -2.79 0.17 -16.44
CA ILE A 120 -3.82 0.07 -17.46
C ILE A 120 -3.87 1.27 -18.43
N PHE A 121 -3.41 2.43 -17.96
CA PHE A 121 -3.38 3.68 -18.73
C PHE A 121 -1.96 4.09 -19.16
N GLN A 122 -0.94 3.24 -18.97
CA GLN A 122 0.45 3.52 -19.33
C GLN A 122 0.91 4.93 -18.88
N ILE A 123 0.74 5.22 -17.59
CA ILE A 123 1.07 6.52 -17.00
C ILE A 123 2.57 6.59 -16.72
N ASN A 124 3.24 7.60 -17.28
CA ASN A 124 4.69 7.70 -17.29
C ASN A 124 5.31 8.25 -15.98
N SER A 125 6.39 7.62 -15.49
CA SER A 125 7.12 8.05 -14.27
C SER A 125 8.00 9.30 -14.42
N PHE A 126 8.22 9.80 -15.63
CA PHE A 126 8.96 11.06 -15.84
C PHE A 126 8.21 12.26 -15.26
N ALA A 127 6.87 12.22 -15.30
CA ALA A 127 6.02 13.35 -14.94
C ALA A 127 5.00 13.02 -13.83
N TRP A 128 4.32 11.88 -13.94
CA TRP A 128 3.02 11.72 -13.29
C TRP A 128 3.08 10.98 -11.95
N CYS A 129 3.97 10.00 -11.81
CA CYS A 129 4.10 9.18 -10.61
C CYS A 129 5.56 9.08 -10.13
N ARG A 130 5.75 8.74 -8.85
CA ARG A 130 7.08 8.57 -8.25
C ARG A 130 7.40 7.10 -7.96
N ARG A 131 8.60 6.65 -8.31
CA ARG A 131 9.06 5.27 -8.01
C ARG A 131 9.77 5.16 -6.66
N GLY A 132 10.41 6.23 -6.22
CA GLY A 132 11.12 6.27 -4.94
C GLY A 132 12.22 7.33 -4.83
N LYS A 133 12.55 8.04 -5.92
CA LYS A 133 13.54 9.11 -5.89
C LYS A 133 12.85 10.44 -5.57
N LEU A 134 13.37 11.20 -4.59
CA LEU A 134 12.79 12.48 -4.14
C LEU A 134 12.76 13.57 -5.22
N LYS A 135 13.65 13.48 -6.22
CA LYS A 135 13.77 14.47 -7.32
C LYS A 135 12.88 14.17 -8.54
N GLU A 136 12.09 13.08 -8.52
CA GLU A 136 11.14 12.78 -9.60
C GLU A 136 9.91 13.69 -9.50
N ASN A 137 9.46 14.20 -10.66
CA ASN A 137 8.16 14.84 -10.78
C ASN A 137 7.06 13.86 -10.35
N ASN A 138 5.98 14.38 -9.80
CA ASN A 138 4.87 13.55 -9.36
C ASN A 138 3.59 14.37 -9.36
N TYR A 139 3.12 14.75 -10.55
CA TYR A 139 1.92 15.58 -10.67
C TYR A 139 0.68 14.89 -10.10
N CYS A 140 0.58 13.55 -10.12
CA CYS A 140 -0.54 12.84 -9.51
C CYS A 140 -0.37 12.60 -8.01
N HIS A 141 0.76 12.98 -7.40
CA HIS A 141 1.07 12.75 -5.98
C HIS A 141 0.90 11.28 -5.54
N VAL A 142 1.26 10.34 -6.42
CA VAL A 142 1.04 8.91 -6.25
C VAL A 142 2.34 8.12 -6.45
N ALA A 143 2.46 6.97 -5.80
CA ALA A 143 3.53 6.03 -6.09
C ALA A 143 3.22 5.27 -7.38
N CYS A 144 4.20 5.05 -8.25
CA CYS A 144 3.97 4.29 -9.50
C CYS A 144 3.49 2.85 -9.21
N SER A 145 3.86 2.27 -8.07
CA SER A 145 3.37 0.96 -7.62
C SER A 145 1.86 0.93 -7.36
N ALA A 146 1.24 2.06 -7.02
CA ALA A 146 -0.21 2.13 -6.83
C ALA A 146 -0.98 2.13 -8.16
N LEU A 147 -0.30 2.43 -9.28
CA LEU A 147 -0.89 2.42 -10.62
C LEU A 147 -0.94 1.02 -11.25
N ILE A 148 -0.24 0.04 -10.65
CA ILE A 148 -0.19 -1.35 -11.12
C ILE A 148 -0.93 -2.32 -10.19
N THR A 149 -2.04 -1.85 -9.60
CA THR A 149 -2.88 -2.66 -8.71
C THR A 149 -4.19 -3.05 -9.38
N ASP A 150 -4.86 -4.03 -8.77
CA ASP A 150 -6.20 -4.48 -9.15
C ASP A 150 -7.27 -3.38 -8.99
N ASP A 151 -7.05 -2.48 -8.03
CA ASP A 151 -7.89 -1.32 -7.77
C ASP A 151 -7.46 -0.17 -8.68
N LEU A 152 -8.35 0.20 -9.60
CA LEU A 152 -8.08 1.22 -10.60
C LEU A 152 -8.24 2.65 -10.06
N THR A 153 -8.58 2.84 -8.79
CA THR A 153 -8.90 4.15 -8.21
C THR A 153 -7.79 5.18 -8.44
N ASP A 154 -6.55 4.86 -8.06
CA ASP A 154 -5.41 5.77 -8.23
C ASP A 154 -5.09 6.04 -9.70
N ALA A 155 -5.17 5.00 -10.54
CA ALA A 155 -4.96 5.11 -11.98
C ALA A 155 -6.01 6.03 -12.63
N ILE A 156 -7.29 5.89 -12.25
CA ILE A 156 -8.39 6.69 -12.78
C ILE A 156 -8.26 8.15 -12.33
N ILE A 157 -7.94 8.40 -11.05
CA ILE A 157 -7.74 9.75 -10.53
C ILE A 157 -6.60 10.44 -11.30
N CYS A 158 -5.48 9.73 -11.49
CA CYS A 158 -4.35 10.28 -12.22
C CYS A 158 -4.70 10.54 -13.70
N ALA A 159 -5.36 9.60 -14.39
CA ALA A 159 -5.77 9.80 -15.79
C ALA A 159 -6.75 10.97 -15.96
N ARG A 160 -7.68 11.18 -15.02
CA ARG A 160 -8.56 12.36 -15.00
C ARG A 160 -7.77 13.67 -14.86
N LYS A 161 -6.70 13.66 -14.07
CA LYS A 161 -5.79 14.80 -13.92
C LYS A 161 -5.03 15.07 -15.20
N ILE A 162 -4.48 14.03 -15.84
CA ILE A 162 -3.80 14.12 -17.13
C ILE A 162 -4.71 14.79 -18.16
N VAL A 163 -5.91 14.27 -18.40
CA VAL A 163 -6.86 14.86 -19.38
C VAL A 163 -7.12 16.34 -19.11
N LYS A 164 -7.26 16.72 -17.84
CA LYS A 164 -7.49 18.11 -17.44
C LYS A 164 -6.28 18.99 -17.74
N GLU A 165 -5.08 18.54 -17.41
CA GLU A 165 -3.84 19.32 -17.56
C GLU A 165 -3.32 19.36 -19.00
N THR A 166 -3.52 18.28 -19.77
CA THR A 166 -3.16 18.19 -21.19
C THR A 166 -4.29 18.64 -22.13
N GLN A 167 -5.40 19.13 -21.57
CA GLN A 167 -6.58 19.61 -22.29
C GLN A 167 -7.13 18.59 -23.31
N GLY A 168 -7.11 17.30 -22.95
CA GLY A 168 -7.58 16.23 -23.81
C GLY A 168 -6.79 14.93 -23.66
N MET A 169 -7.10 13.97 -24.53
CA MET A 169 -6.48 12.63 -24.51
C MET A 169 -5.21 12.49 -25.35
N ASN A 170 -4.66 13.60 -25.87
CA ASN A 170 -3.46 13.62 -26.72
C ASN A 170 -2.18 13.10 -26.03
N TYR A 171 -2.19 12.99 -24.71
CA TYR A 171 -1.13 12.32 -23.96
C TYR A 171 -0.94 10.85 -24.40
N TRP A 172 -2.04 10.15 -24.67
CA TRP A 172 -2.05 8.73 -25.03
C TRP A 172 -1.92 8.54 -26.54
N GLN A 173 -0.75 8.09 -27.01
CA GLN A 173 -0.52 7.86 -28.44
C GLN A 173 -1.36 6.70 -28.98
N GLY A 174 -1.64 5.69 -28.16
CA GLY A 174 -2.54 4.58 -28.52
C GLY A 174 -3.95 5.10 -28.79
N TRP A 175 -4.47 5.98 -27.93
CA TRP A 175 -5.76 6.64 -28.17
C TRP A 175 -5.73 7.50 -29.44
N LYS A 176 -4.70 8.34 -29.60
CA LYS A 176 -4.59 9.24 -30.75
C LYS A 176 -4.62 8.49 -32.09
N LYS A 177 -3.86 7.39 -32.18
CA LYS A 177 -3.74 6.61 -33.42
C LYS A 177 -5.00 5.77 -33.72
N HIS A 178 -5.64 5.23 -32.68
CA HIS A 178 -6.63 4.17 -32.85
C HIS A 178 -8.05 4.53 -32.42
N CYS A 179 -8.26 5.64 -31.72
CA CYS A 179 -9.54 6.02 -31.12
C CYS A 179 -10.02 7.41 -31.55
N GLU A 180 -9.12 8.39 -31.67
CA GLU A 180 -9.46 9.77 -32.00
C GLU A 180 -10.27 9.87 -33.31
N GLY A 181 -11.36 10.64 -33.27
CA GLY A 181 -12.21 10.92 -34.42
C GLY A 181 -13.04 9.74 -34.95
N ARG A 182 -13.03 8.59 -34.28
CA ARG A 182 -13.78 7.39 -34.68
C ARG A 182 -15.11 7.28 -33.93
N ASP A 183 -16.06 6.54 -34.50
CA ASP A 183 -17.21 6.09 -33.72
C ASP A 183 -16.76 5.03 -32.70
N LEU A 184 -16.93 5.34 -31.43
CA LEU A 184 -16.55 4.47 -30.32
C LEU A 184 -17.77 3.85 -29.61
N SER A 185 -18.96 3.93 -30.21
CA SER A 185 -20.20 3.34 -29.68
C SER A 185 -20.06 1.83 -29.41
N GLU A 186 -19.38 1.12 -30.30
CA GLU A 186 -19.14 -0.33 -30.19
C GLU A 186 -18.34 -0.71 -28.94
N TRP A 187 -17.49 0.18 -28.40
CA TRP A 187 -16.68 -0.12 -27.22
C TRP A 187 -17.50 -0.31 -25.95
N LYS A 188 -18.68 0.31 -25.85
CA LYS A 188 -19.63 0.11 -24.73
C LYS A 188 -20.83 -0.77 -25.08
N LYS A 189 -20.99 -1.16 -26.35
CA LYS A 189 -22.11 -1.98 -26.81
C LYS A 189 -22.17 -3.32 -26.11
N GLY A 190 -23.37 -3.73 -25.71
CA GLY A 190 -23.61 -4.97 -24.98
C GLY A 190 -23.08 -4.99 -23.54
N CYS A 191 -22.50 -3.89 -23.05
CA CYS A 191 -22.17 -3.74 -21.65
C CYS A 191 -23.34 -3.05 -20.96
N GLU A 192 -23.97 -3.74 -20.01
CA GLU A 192 -25.00 -3.18 -19.13
C GLU A 192 -24.40 -2.13 -18.18
N VAL A 193 -24.06 -0.97 -18.72
CA VAL A 193 -23.55 0.17 -17.96
C VAL A 193 -24.73 1.00 -17.48
N VAL A 194 -24.66 1.47 -16.23
CA VAL A 194 -25.67 2.38 -15.68
C VAL A 194 -25.31 3.76 -16.22
N SER A 195 -26.16 4.29 -17.10
CA SER A 195 -26.05 5.64 -17.67
C SER A 195 -26.54 6.69 -16.69
#